data_AF-A0A522FBN7-F1
#
_entry.id   AF-A0A522FBN7-F1
#
_cell.length_a   1.000
_cell.length_b   1.000
_cell.length_c   1.000
_cell.angle_alpha   90.00
_cell.angle_beta   90.00
_cell.angle_gamma   90.00
#
_symmetry.space_group_name_H-M   'P 1'
#
loop_
_entity.id
_entity.type
_entity.pdbx_description
1 polymer ?
#
loop_
_entity_poly.entity_id
_entity_poly.type
_entity_poly.pdbx_seq_one_letter_code
_entity_poly.pdbx_strand_id
1 'polypeptide(L)' 'MKTSKVNAVSKPKKTSTAGKTSKSKKPVTGKYVPSEEEIREKAREIYYERIARGEHGSSESDWREAEELLKG' A
#
# COMPACT_ATOMS: atom_id res chain seq x y z
N MET A 1 -13.57 -13.78 -42.47
CA MET A 1 -14.05 -12.77 -41.50
C MET A 1 -15.12 -13.39 -40.62
N LYS A 2 -14.98 -13.33 -39.30
CA LYS A 2 -16.04 -13.58 -38.29
C LYS A 2 -15.51 -13.07 -36.94
N THR A 3 -16.04 -11.94 -36.52
CA THR A 3 -15.84 -11.30 -35.21
C THR A 3 -16.89 -11.82 -34.22
N SER A 4 -16.54 -11.89 -32.93
CA SER A 4 -17.44 -11.88 -31.75
C SER A 4 -16.60 -12.08 -30.49
N LYS A 5 -16.86 -11.54 -29.30
CA LYS A 5 -17.59 -10.36 -28.79
C LYS A 5 -17.28 -10.35 -27.27
N VAL A 6 -16.91 -9.18 -26.73
CA VAL A 6 -17.09 -8.63 -25.36
C VAL A 6 -16.81 -9.43 -24.06
N ASN A 7 -15.96 -8.80 -23.24
CA ASN A 7 -16.07 -8.48 -21.80
C ASN A 7 -16.78 -9.46 -20.85
N ALA A 8 -16.00 -10.01 -19.93
CA ALA A 8 -16.47 -10.41 -18.61
C ALA A 8 -15.63 -9.69 -17.54
N VAL A 9 -16.16 -8.55 -17.08
CA VAL A 9 -15.75 -7.90 -15.84
C VAL A 9 -16.25 -8.80 -14.70
N SER A 10 -15.33 -9.35 -13.90
CA SER A 10 -15.69 -10.09 -12.68
C SER A 10 -15.38 -9.20 -11.48
N LYS A 11 -16.48 -8.73 -10.90
CA LYS A 11 -16.61 -7.86 -9.72
C LYS A 11 -15.95 -8.42 -8.45
N PRO A 12 -15.69 -7.55 -7.45
CA PRO A 12 -14.79 -7.80 -6.34
C PRO A 12 -15.45 -8.63 -5.24
N LYS A 13 -14.67 -9.48 -4.57
CA LYS A 13 -15.10 -10.16 -3.34
C LYS A 13 -14.38 -9.55 -2.14
N LYS A 14 -15.21 -8.89 -1.32
CA LYS A 14 -14.88 -8.19 -0.09
C LYS A 14 -14.49 -9.18 1.02
N THR A 15 -13.73 -8.64 1.98
CA THR A 15 -13.50 -9.05 3.38
C THR A 15 -12.67 -10.31 3.66
N SER A 16 -11.46 -10.09 4.17
CA SER A 16 -11.07 -10.70 5.44
C SER A 16 -10.21 -9.74 6.26
N THR A 17 -10.76 -9.44 7.43
CA THR A 17 -10.15 -8.89 8.63
C THR A 17 -8.71 -9.36 8.88
N ALA A 18 -7.79 -8.40 8.99
CA ALA A 18 -6.63 -8.54 9.86
C ALA A 18 -6.33 -7.17 10.45
N GLY A 19 -7.04 -6.84 11.54
CA GLY A 19 -6.63 -5.75 12.41
C GLY A 19 -5.23 -6.05 12.92
N LYS A 20 -4.24 -5.32 12.44
CA LYS A 20 -2.87 -5.39 12.96
C LYS A 20 -2.62 -4.11 13.74
N THR A 21 -3.08 -4.18 14.99
CA THR A 21 -2.59 -3.47 16.17
C THR A 21 -1.74 -2.23 15.89
N SER A 22 -2.39 -1.07 16.01
CA SER A 22 -1.75 0.21 16.26
C SER A 22 -0.91 0.09 17.54
N LYS A 23 0.36 -0.28 17.40
CA LYS A 23 1.31 -0.30 18.50
C LYS A 23 1.73 1.14 18.75
N SER A 24 0.92 1.83 19.56
CA SER A 24 1.22 3.15 20.10
C SER A 24 2.52 3.08 20.91
N LYS A 25 3.64 3.44 20.29
CA LYS A 25 4.93 3.62 20.97
C LYS A 25 5.00 5.07 21.45
N LYS A 26 5.45 5.21 22.70
CA LYS A 26 5.59 6.45 23.47
C LYS A 26 6.33 7.54 22.67
N PRO A 27 5.97 8.84 22.82
CA PRO A 27 6.67 9.93 22.16
C PRO A 27 8.06 10.09 22.77
N VAL A 28 9.07 9.54 22.09
CA VAL A 28 10.46 9.86 22.37
C VAL A 28 10.78 11.11 21.55
N THR A 29 11.09 12.20 22.24
CA THR A 29 11.51 13.49 21.68
C THR A 29 12.90 13.39 21.04
N GLY A 30 13.00 12.59 19.98
CA GLY A 30 14.12 12.52 19.07
C GLY A 30 13.55 12.51 17.65
N LYS A 31 14.28 13.08 16.68
CA LYS A 31 13.86 13.06 15.26
C LYS A 31 13.51 11.61 14.90
N TYR A 32 12.24 11.34 14.59
CA TYR A 32 11.79 10.00 14.27
C TYR A 32 12.46 9.60 12.96
N VAL A 33 13.34 8.59 13.04
CA VAL A 33 13.95 7.97 11.87
C VAL A 33 13.22 6.64 11.68
N PRO A 34 12.41 6.51 10.61
CA PRO A 34 11.73 5.26 10.33
C PRO A 34 12.74 4.14 10.13
N SER A 35 12.49 2.97 10.70
CA SER A 35 13.28 1.79 10.39
C SER A 35 12.94 1.26 8.99
N GLU A 36 13.87 0.53 8.38
CA GLU A 36 13.65 -0.08 7.06
C GLU A 36 12.45 -1.02 7.05
N GLU A 37 12.23 -1.77 8.13
CA GLU A 37 11.06 -2.62 8.31
C GLU A 37 9.74 -1.84 8.26
N GLU A 38 9.69 -0.66 8.91
CA GLU A 38 8.51 0.21 8.92
C GLU A 38 8.25 0.78 7.52
N ILE A 39 9.29 1.24 6.84
CA ILE A 39 9.21 1.73 5.45
C ILE A 39 8.72 0.61 4.54
N ARG A 40 9.23 -0.62 4.71
CA ARG A 40 8.84 -1.78 3.91
C ARG A 40 7.38 -2.19 4.13
N GLU A 41 6.91 -2.17 5.37
CA GLU A 41 5.50 -2.44 5.67
C GLU A 41 4.61 -1.38 5.03
N LYS A 42 5.00 -0.10 5.15
CA LYS A 42 4.24 1.02 4.60
C LYS A 42 4.24 1.04 3.07
N ALA A 43 5.37 0.76 2.42
CA ALA A 43 5.48 0.66 0.96
C ALA A 43 4.59 -0.47 0.43
N ARG A 44 4.48 -1.58 1.17
CA ARG A 44 3.59 -2.69 0.81
C ARG A 44 2.12 -2.29 0.89
N GLU A 45 1.73 -1.51 1.90
CA GLU A 45 0.37 -0.95 1.98
C GLU A 45 0.07 -0.07 0.76
N ILE A 46 0.97 0.85 0.43
CA ILE A 46 0.83 1.76 -0.73
C ILE A 46 0.71 0.97 -2.04
N TYR A 47 1.55 -0.06 -2.23
CA TYR A 47 1.43 -0.96 -3.37
C TYR A 47 0.02 -1.57 -3.48
N TYR A 48 -0.52 -2.12 -2.39
CA TYR A 48 -1.85 -2.72 -2.42
C TYR A 48 -2.95 -1.68 -2.67
N GLU A 49 -2.83 -0.48 -2.11
CA GLU A 49 -3.76 0.61 -2.38
C GLU A 49 -3.73 1.02 -3.86
N ARG A 50 -2.53 1.16 -4.43
CA ARG A 50 -2.33 1.49 -5.85
C ARG A 50 -2.96 0.43 -6.76
N ILE A 51 -2.69 -0.85 -6.48
CA ILE A 51 -3.28 -1.97 -7.22
C ILE A 51 -4.81 -1.99 -7.05
N ALA A 52 -5.32 -1.71 -5.87
CA ALA A 52 -6.77 -1.65 -5.62
C ALA A 52 -7.44 -0.49 -6.37
N ARG A 53 -6.75 0.64 -6.55
CA ARG A 53 -7.20 1.80 -7.35
C ARG A 53 -7.04 1.58 -8.86
N GLY A 54 -6.25 0.59 -9.27
CA GLY A 54 -5.90 0.36 -10.67
C GLY A 54 -4.92 1.40 -11.23
N GLU A 55 -4.16 2.04 -10.34
CA GLU A 55 -3.16 3.04 -10.71
C GLU A 55 -1.84 2.39 -11.12
N HIS A 56 -1.13 3.05 -12.02
CA HIS A 56 0.18 2.58 -12.46
C HIS A 56 1.27 3.19 -11.57
N GLY A 57 2.25 2.37 -11.17
CA GLY A 57 3.40 2.84 -10.40
C GLY A 57 4.47 1.76 -10.27
N SER A 58 5.55 2.11 -9.58
CA SER A 58 6.67 1.20 -9.29
C SER A 58 6.84 0.99 -7.78
N SER A 59 7.47 -0.12 -7.41
CA SER A 59 7.84 -0.38 -6.01
C SER A 59 8.78 0.67 -5.42
N GLU A 60 9.59 1.32 -6.26
CA GLU A 60 10.46 2.43 -5.83
C GLU A 60 9.66 3.69 -5.49
N SER A 61 8.59 3.97 -6.26
CA SER A 61 7.64 5.05 -5.95
C SER A 61 6.96 4.79 -4.61
N ASP A 62 6.45 3.57 -4.41
CA ASP A 62 5.77 3.19 -3.18
C ASP A 62 6.71 3.25 -1.96
N TRP A 63 7.99 2.93 -2.16
CA TRP A 63 9.03 3.05 -1.13
C TRP A 63 9.30 4.49 -0.75
N ARG A 64 9.52 5.38 -1.73
CA ARG A 64 9.79 6.79 -1.45
C ARG A 64 8.59 7.45 -0.76
N GLU A 65 7.38 7.15 -1.19
CA GLU A 65 6.16 7.66 -0.57
C GLU A 65 6.02 7.16 0.88
N ALA A 66 6.37 5.89 1.14
CA ALA A 66 6.45 5.36 2.50
C ALA A 66 7.48 6.08 3.37
N GLU A 67 8.69 6.35 2.83
CA GLU A 67 9.72 7.12 3.54
C GLU A 67 9.24 8.52 3.88
N GLU A 68 8.61 9.23 2.94
CA GLU A 68 8.08 10.58 3.17
C GLU A 68 6.96 10.59 4.21
N LEU A 69 6.02 9.65 4.13
CA LEU A 69 4.92 9.53 5.08
C LEU A 69 5.37 9.19 6.51
N LEU A 70 6.42 8.38 6.64
CA LEU A 70 6.95 8.01 7.95
C LEU A 70 7.90 9.07 8.51
N LYS A 71 8.65 9.78 7.66
CA LYS A 71 9.64 10.77 8.09
C LYS A 71 8.99 12.08 8.54
N GLY A 72 7.86 12.47 7.96
CA GLY A 72 7.03 13.62 8.38
C GLY A 72 7.77 14.95 8.41
#